data_AF-A0A2W6YFT2-F1
#
_entry.id   AF-A0A2W6YFT2-F1
#
_cell.length_a   1.000
_cell.length_b   1.000
_cell.length_c   1.000
_cell.angle_alpha   90.00
_cell.angle_beta   90.00
_cell.angle_gamma   90.00
#
_symmetry.space_group_name_H-M   'P 1'
#
loop_
_entity.id
_entity.type
_entity.pdbx_description
1 polymer ?
#
loop_
_entity_poly.entity_id
_entity_poly.type
_entity_poly.pdbx_seq_one_letter_code
_entity_poly.pdbx_strand_id
1 'polypeptide(L)'
;MKKDQNYKVDFFVGIILVVGILIGQSFAYAIGLGISACIGEDVQKSGGFNLLAYCITMLTPILFFDFLILRRSGKKLDFDFSTKPFRVYLLIFPMMFGMMMIADYSTHLIPTEGPLLGPIYEIYTELLEGLAQDSVALVIMTVILAPILEEILFRGILMKGLINNDVDPKLAIVLAAFIFGVVHFNPWQFLGAFLLGLV
;
A
#
# COMPACT_ATOMS: atom_id res chain seq x y z
N MET A 1 -7.86 -0.35 -28.82
CA MET A 1 -6.49 -0.92 -28.67
C MET A 1 -5.89 -0.29 -27.43
N LYS A 2 -5.80 -1.02 -26.31
CA LYS A 2 -5.09 -0.53 -25.12
C LYS A 2 -3.63 -0.30 -25.54
N LYS A 3 -3.08 0.89 -25.30
CA LYS A 3 -1.65 1.12 -25.53
C LYS A 3 -0.92 0.31 -24.47
N ASP A 4 -0.18 -0.71 -24.87
CA ASP A 4 0.67 -1.44 -23.93
C ASP A 4 1.68 -0.46 -23.32
N GLN A 5 1.49 -0.21 -22.03
CA GLN A 5 2.39 0.61 -21.23
C GLN A 5 3.66 -0.21 -20.99
N ASN A 6 4.57 -0.23 -21.97
CA ASN A 6 5.80 -1.01 -21.90
C ASN A 6 6.90 -0.23 -21.15
N TYR A 7 6.65 0.20 -19.92
CA TYR A 7 7.68 0.78 -19.05
C TYR A 7 8.31 -0.33 -18.22
N LYS A 8 9.58 -0.17 -17.89
CA LYS A 8 10.36 -1.14 -17.13
C LYS A 8 10.54 -0.64 -15.69
N VAL A 9 10.43 -1.52 -14.70
CA VAL A 9 10.73 -1.19 -13.29
C VAL A 9 12.11 -1.73 -12.96
N ASP A 10 13.10 -0.86 -12.86
CA ASP A 10 14.43 -1.22 -12.40
C ASP A 10 14.64 -0.80 -10.94
N PHE A 11 15.86 -1.00 -10.43
CA PHE A 11 16.23 -0.60 -9.08
C PHE A 11 16.01 0.90 -8.80
N PHE A 12 16.24 1.78 -9.80
CA PHE A 12 16.03 3.21 -9.64
C PHE A 12 14.55 3.57 -9.54
N VAL A 13 13.69 2.91 -10.30
CA VAL A 13 12.24 3.05 -10.16
C VAL A 13 11.81 2.60 -8.76
N GLY A 14 12.34 1.48 -8.26
CA GLY A 14 12.12 1.04 -6.88
C GLY A 14 12.48 2.10 -5.85
N ILE A 15 13.66 2.73 -5.99
CA ILE A 15 14.08 3.85 -5.12
C ILE A 15 13.09 5.02 -5.20
N ILE A 16 12.67 5.41 -6.42
CA ILE A 16 11.73 6.53 -6.59
C ILE A 16 10.41 6.27 -5.88
N LEU A 17 9.91 5.03 -5.92
CA LEU A 17 8.67 4.66 -5.23
C LEU A 17 8.86 4.71 -3.70
N VAL A 18 9.94 4.15 -3.16
CA VAL A 18 10.21 4.17 -1.71
C VAL A 18 10.44 5.60 -1.20
N VAL A 19 11.28 6.38 -1.90
CA VAL A 19 11.52 7.79 -1.58
C VAL A 19 10.24 8.61 -1.70
N GLY A 20 9.38 8.30 -2.69
CA GLY A 20 8.07 8.92 -2.85
C GLY A 20 7.16 8.69 -1.64
N ILE A 21 7.11 7.47 -1.11
CA ILE A 21 6.35 7.15 0.12
C ILE A 21 6.91 7.95 1.30
N LEU A 22 8.24 7.92 1.51
CA LEU A 22 8.88 8.61 2.64
C LEU A 22 8.66 10.13 2.58
N ILE A 23 8.76 10.73 1.39
CA ILE A 23 8.50 12.16 1.18
C ILE A 23 7.03 12.48 1.39
N GLY A 24 6.12 11.66 0.85
CA GLY A 24 4.68 11.85 1.03
C GLY A 24 4.29 11.81 2.51
N GLN A 25 4.80 10.82 3.24
CA GLN A 25 4.57 10.68 4.68
C GLN A 25 5.16 11.85 5.47
N SER A 26 6.41 12.24 5.18
CA SER A 26 7.06 13.37 5.85
C SER A 26 6.33 14.69 5.58
N PHE A 27 5.85 14.88 4.36
CA PHE A 27 5.10 16.07 3.95
C PHE A 27 3.71 16.11 4.61
N ALA A 28 2.99 15.00 4.64
CA ALA A 28 1.73 14.89 5.37
C ALA A 28 1.92 15.20 6.86
N TYR A 29 2.95 14.61 7.50
CA TYR A 29 3.28 14.88 8.89
C TYR A 29 3.59 16.37 9.15
N ALA A 30 4.39 17.00 8.29
CA ALA A 30 4.70 18.43 8.40
C ALA A 30 3.46 19.32 8.27
N ILE A 31 2.53 18.98 7.36
CA ILE A 31 1.23 19.68 7.27
C ILE A 31 0.43 19.51 8.56
N GLY A 32 0.40 18.30 9.13
CA GLY A 32 -0.29 18.00 10.38
C GLY A 32 0.23 18.85 11.54
N LEU A 33 1.55 18.94 11.68
CA LEU A 33 2.18 19.81 12.68
C LEU A 33 1.85 21.29 12.45
N GLY A 34 1.94 21.75 11.21
CA GLY A 34 1.65 23.14 10.86
C GLY A 34 0.22 23.55 11.18
N ILE A 35 -0.76 22.73 10.78
CA ILE A 35 -2.18 22.98 11.09
C ILE A 35 -2.40 22.92 12.59
N SER A 36 -1.85 21.90 13.28
CA SER A 36 -2.01 21.75 14.73
C SER A 36 -1.48 22.97 15.49
N ALA A 37 -0.35 23.51 15.05
CA ALA A 37 0.24 24.73 15.62
C ALA A 37 -0.66 25.97 15.39
N CYS A 38 -1.36 26.06 14.26
CA CYS A 38 -2.26 27.17 13.97
C CYS A 38 -3.57 27.13 14.78
N ILE A 39 -4.10 25.93 15.07
CA ILE A 39 -5.41 25.79 15.71
C ILE A 39 -5.33 25.44 17.21
N GLY A 40 -4.16 25.03 17.72
CA GLY A 40 -3.96 24.67 19.12
C GLY A 40 -4.47 23.27 19.50
N GLU A 41 -4.85 22.46 18.52
CA GLU A 41 -5.34 21.09 18.68
C GLU A 41 -4.55 20.15 17.76
N ASP A 42 -4.35 18.90 18.19
CA ASP A 42 -3.64 17.90 17.40
C ASP A 42 -4.54 17.31 16.30
N VAL A 43 -4.49 17.87 15.09
CA VAL A 43 -5.31 17.39 13.97
C VAL A 43 -4.92 16.00 13.50
N GLN A 44 -3.73 15.52 13.85
CA GLN A 44 -3.25 14.20 13.43
C GLN A 44 -4.03 13.06 14.06
N LYS A 45 -4.76 13.34 15.15
CA LYS A 45 -5.70 12.39 15.76
C LYS A 45 -7.05 12.35 15.06
N SER A 46 -7.34 13.29 14.16
CA SER A 46 -8.63 13.32 13.46
C SER A 46 -8.64 12.34 12.28
N GLY A 47 -9.75 11.60 12.13
CA GLY A 47 -9.92 10.67 11.00
C GLY A 47 -9.86 11.37 9.65
N GLY A 48 -10.43 12.57 9.54
CA GLY A 48 -10.37 13.39 8.32
C GLY A 48 -8.94 13.75 7.90
N PHE A 49 -8.08 14.13 8.83
CA PHE A 49 -6.67 14.37 8.53
C PHE A 49 -5.94 13.07 8.17
N ASN A 50 -6.22 11.96 8.86
CA ASN A 50 -5.59 10.67 8.56
C ASN A 50 -5.92 10.18 7.13
N LEU A 51 -7.16 10.37 6.67
CA LEU A 51 -7.53 10.10 5.27
C LEU A 51 -6.72 10.94 4.28
N LEU A 52 -6.57 12.24 4.56
CA LEU A 52 -5.80 13.16 3.73
C LEU A 52 -4.30 12.81 3.74
N ALA A 53 -3.74 12.50 4.91
CA ALA A 53 -2.35 12.10 5.07
C ALA A 53 -2.05 10.79 4.33
N TYR A 54 -2.96 9.81 4.39
CA TYR A 54 -2.86 8.57 3.63
C TYR A 54 -2.86 8.83 2.11
N CYS A 55 -3.80 9.64 1.62
CA CYS A 55 -3.84 10.04 0.21
C CYS A 55 -2.54 10.72 -0.24
N ILE A 56 -2.02 11.68 0.54
CA ILE A 56 -0.74 12.35 0.21
C ILE A 56 0.40 11.34 0.14
N THR A 57 0.49 10.46 1.14
CA THR A 57 1.53 9.44 1.25
C THR A 57 1.52 8.49 0.06
N MET A 58 0.35 8.00 -0.35
CA MET A 58 0.21 7.02 -1.44
C MET A 58 0.22 7.66 -2.83
N LEU A 59 -0.29 8.88 -3.00
CA LEU A 59 -0.28 9.56 -4.30
C LEU A 59 1.11 10.07 -4.67
N THR A 60 1.93 10.47 -3.71
CA THR A 60 3.28 10.99 -3.97
C THR A 60 4.16 10.03 -4.78
N PRO A 61 4.35 8.74 -4.41
CA PRO A 61 5.13 7.80 -5.22
C PRO A 61 4.52 7.56 -6.60
N ILE A 62 3.18 7.53 -6.73
CA ILE A 62 2.49 7.39 -8.01
C ILE A 62 2.78 8.58 -8.92
N LEU A 63 2.68 9.80 -8.38
CA LEU A 63 2.96 11.04 -9.11
C LEU A 63 4.45 11.13 -9.48
N PHE A 64 5.35 10.77 -8.57
CA PHE A 64 6.78 10.73 -8.85
C PHE A 64 7.07 9.77 -10.00
N PHE A 65 6.50 8.57 -9.98
CA PHE A 65 6.63 7.64 -11.09
C PHE A 65 6.05 8.20 -12.40
N ASP A 66 4.86 8.80 -12.38
CA ASP A 66 4.26 9.40 -13.58
C ASP A 66 5.12 10.52 -14.17
N PHE A 67 5.54 11.48 -13.35
CA PHE A 67 6.27 12.67 -13.80
C PHE A 67 7.73 12.41 -14.13
N LEU A 68 8.42 11.58 -13.34
CA LEU A 68 9.85 11.35 -13.48
C LEU A 68 10.17 10.22 -14.46
N ILE A 69 9.27 9.24 -14.64
CA ILE A 69 9.51 8.09 -15.51
C ILE A 69 8.60 8.14 -16.74
N LEU A 70 7.28 8.04 -16.56
CA LEU A 70 6.37 7.80 -17.68
C LEU A 70 6.28 8.97 -18.65
N ARG A 71 6.03 10.18 -18.14
CA ARG A 71 5.89 11.37 -18.99
C ARG A 71 7.18 11.72 -19.70
N ARG A 72 8.34 11.44 -19.09
CA ARG A 72 9.65 11.60 -19.75
C ARG A 72 9.80 10.65 -20.95
N SER A 73 9.16 9.49 -20.90
CA SER A 73 9.10 8.54 -22.02
C SER A 73 7.95 8.80 -23.01
N GLY A 74 7.20 9.90 -22.87
CA GLY A 74 6.04 10.22 -23.70
C GLY A 74 4.80 9.34 -23.44
N LYS A 75 4.80 8.60 -22.33
CA LYS A 75 3.70 7.72 -21.90
C LYS A 75 2.88 8.39 -20.79
N LYS A 76 1.74 7.80 -20.47
CA LYS A 76 0.82 8.24 -19.40
C LYS A 76 0.39 7.03 -18.59
N LEU A 77 0.16 7.17 -17.29
CA LEU A 77 -0.46 6.09 -16.51
C LEU A 77 -1.79 5.63 -17.14
N ASP A 78 -1.94 4.32 -17.27
CA ASP A 78 -3.16 3.67 -17.76
C ASP A 78 -3.38 2.37 -16.97
N PHE A 79 -4.46 2.34 -16.19
CA PHE A 79 -4.83 1.25 -15.30
C PHE A 79 -6.12 0.61 -15.79
N ASP A 80 -6.14 -0.72 -15.77
CA ASP A 80 -7.29 -1.49 -16.21
C ASP A 80 -8.20 -1.87 -15.04
N PHE A 81 -9.18 -1.04 -14.74
CA PHE A 81 -10.24 -1.33 -13.76
C PHE A 81 -11.42 -2.11 -14.36
N SER A 82 -11.22 -2.83 -15.47
CA SER A 82 -12.29 -3.66 -16.04
C SER A 82 -12.68 -4.79 -15.11
N THR A 83 -13.99 -4.98 -14.95
CA THR A 83 -14.54 -6.12 -14.21
C THR A 83 -14.26 -7.42 -14.95
N LYS A 84 -14.12 -8.52 -14.19
CA LYS A 84 -13.92 -9.86 -14.74
C LYS A 84 -15.26 -10.61 -14.78
N PRO A 85 -15.37 -11.73 -15.53
CA PRO A 85 -16.57 -12.56 -15.49
C PRO A 85 -16.91 -13.00 -14.07
N PHE A 86 -18.20 -13.08 -13.73
CA PHE A 86 -18.68 -13.39 -12.37
C PHE A 86 -18.01 -14.61 -11.73
N ARG A 87 -17.71 -15.65 -12.52
CA ARG A 87 -17.04 -16.88 -12.06
C ARG A 87 -15.66 -16.64 -11.45
N VAL A 88 -14.96 -15.59 -11.88
CA VAL A 88 -13.66 -15.22 -11.31
C VAL A 88 -13.84 -14.75 -9.86
N TYR A 89 -14.88 -13.98 -9.57
CA TYR A 89 -15.18 -13.54 -8.20
C TYR A 89 -15.60 -14.70 -7.29
N LEU A 90 -16.27 -15.73 -7.83
CA LEU A 90 -16.57 -16.96 -7.08
C LEU A 90 -15.31 -17.72 -6.64
N LEU A 91 -14.17 -17.49 -7.28
CA LEU A 91 -12.89 -18.06 -6.86
C LEU A 91 -12.11 -17.09 -5.97
N ILE A 92 -12.02 -15.81 -6.36
CA ILE A 92 -11.23 -14.80 -5.64
C ILE A 92 -11.74 -14.61 -4.21
N PHE A 93 -13.06 -14.47 -3.98
CA PHE A 93 -13.57 -14.21 -2.63
C PHE A 93 -13.27 -15.35 -1.63
N PRO A 94 -13.53 -16.64 -1.95
CA PRO A 94 -13.11 -17.73 -1.09
C PRO A 94 -11.60 -17.83 -0.89
N MET A 95 -10.80 -17.56 -1.93
CA MET A 95 -9.34 -17.54 -1.81
C MET A 95 -8.85 -16.42 -0.89
N MET A 96 -9.37 -15.20 -1.04
CA MET A 96 -9.05 -14.07 -0.17
C MET A 96 -9.46 -14.37 1.27
N PHE A 97 -10.67 -14.89 1.49
CA PHE A 97 -11.11 -15.28 2.83
C PHE A 97 -10.22 -16.36 3.44
N GLY A 98 -9.87 -17.40 2.67
CA GLY A 98 -8.95 -18.44 3.10
C GLY A 98 -7.56 -17.89 3.45
N MET A 99 -6.99 -17.02 2.61
CA MET A 99 -5.72 -16.37 2.89
C MET A 99 -5.79 -15.43 4.10
N MET A 100 -6.92 -14.76 4.33
CA MET A 100 -7.13 -13.92 5.50
C MET A 100 -7.14 -14.75 6.79
N MET A 101 -7.76 -15.93 6.78
CA MET A 101 -7.72 -16.85 7.93
C MET A 101 -6.32 -17.41 8.17
N ILE A 102 -5.58 -17.75 7.10
CA ILE A 102 -4.18 -18.19 7.22
C ILE A 102 -3.30 -17.06 7.76
N ALA A 103 -3.49 -15.84 7.26
CA ALA A 103 -2.79 -14.65 7.72
C ALA A 103 -3.05 -14.40 9.20
N ASP A 104 -4.31 -14.40 9.62
CA ASP A 104 -4.69 -14.20 11.02
C ASP A 104 -4.02 -15.24 11.93
N TYR A 105 -4.14 -16.53 11.61
CA TYR A 105 -3.48 -17.58 12.36
C TYR A 105 -1.96 -17.42 12.40
N SER A 106 -1.34 -17.13 11.26
CA SER A 106 0.13 -17.02 11.16
C SER A 106 0.66 -15.80 11.90
N THR A 107 -0.07 -14.68 11.88
CA THR A 107 0.29 -13.45 12.59
C THR A 107 0.23 -13.65 14.10
N HIS A 108 -0.68 -14.48 14.62
CA HIS A 108 -0.73 -14.84 16.04
C HIS A 108 0.48 -15.67 16.50
N LEU A 109 1.22 -16.30 15.58
CA LEU A 109 2.46 -17.03 15.92
C LEU A 109 3.65 -16.09 16.12
N ILE A 110 3.53 -14.81 15.74
CA ILE A 110 4.58 -13.81 15.93
C ILE A 110 4.52 -13.30 17.37
N PRO A 111 5.61 -13.40 18.16
CA PRO A 111 5.62 -12.92 19.54
C PRO A 111 5.33 -11.43 19.65
N THR A 112 4.35 -11.07 20.47
CA THR A 112 3.97 -9.68 20.80
C THR A 112 4.74 -9.11 21.99
N GLU A 113 5.61 -9.91 22.60
CA GLU A 113 6.39 -9.56 23.79
C GLU A 113 7.90 -9.75 23.53
N GLY A 114 8.72 -9.30 24.48
CA GLY A 114 10.17 -9.49 24.47
C GLY A 114 10.96 -8.25 24.03
N PRO A 115 12.29 -8.29 24.12
CA PRO A 115 13.14 -7.09 24.03
C PRO A 115 13.22 -6.47 22.63
N LEU A 116 12.90 -7.23 21.58
CA LEU A 116 12.95 -6.78 20.20
C LEU A 116 11.56 -6.44 19.66
N LEU A 117 10.62 -7.38 19.74
CA LEU A 117 9.30 -7.25 19.11
C LEU A 117 8.28 -6.54 20.00
N GLY A 118 8.38 -6.65 21.33
CA GLY A 118 7.45 -6.00 22.26
C GLY A 118 7.30 -4.49 22.03
N PRO A 119 8.41 -3.71 22.02
CA PRO A 119 8.32 -2.27 21.78
C PRO A 119 7.74 -1.89 20.41
N ILE A 120 8.01 -2.69 19.37
CA ILE A 120 7.47 -2.47 18.03
C ILE A 120 5.96 -2.74 18.03
N TYR A 121 5.54 -3.80 18.71
CA TYR A 121 4.14 -4.17 18.85
C TYR A 121 3.33 -3.11 19.60
N GLU A 122 3.87 -2.54 20.68
CA GLU A 122 3.25 -1.46 21.44
C GLU A 122 3.02 -0.22 20.55
N ILE A 123 4.06 0.24 19.85
CA ILE A 123 3.95 1.37 18.90
C ILE A 123 2.89 1.09 17.83
N TYR A 124 2.90 -0.12 17.26
CA TYR A 124 1.91 -0.52 16.27
C TYR A 124 0.48 -0.48 16.81
N THR A 125 0.26 -1.00 18.02
CA THR A 125 -1.05 -1.07 18.66
C THR A 125 -1.57 0.33 19.00
N GLU A 126 -0.73 1.21 19.54
CA GLU A 126 -1.08 2.61 19.82
C GLU A 126 -1.50 3.37 18.56
N LEU A 127 -0.75 3.21 17.45
CA LEU A 127 -1.08 3.81 16.16
C LEU A 127 -2.42 3.30 15.62
N LEU A 128 -2.67 1.98 15.73
CA LEU A 128 -3.90 1.36 15.27
C LEU A 128 -5.10 1.81 16.11
N GLU A 129 -4.97 1.87 17.43
CA GLU A 129 -6.01 2.35 18.34
C GLU A 129 -6.38 3.81 18.08
N GLY A 130 -5.39 4.66 17.74
CA GLY A 130 -5.62 6.04 17.34
C GLY A 130 -6.44 6.15 16.05
N LEU A 131 -6.15 5.30 15.06
CA LEU A 131 -6.92 5.23 13.80
C LEU A 131 -8.33 4.67 14.02
N ALA A 132 -8.49 3.73 14.96
CA ALA A 132 -9.76 3.08 15.24
C ALA A 132 -10.78 3.99 15.96
N GLN A 133 -10.35 5.13 16.50
CA GLN A 133 -11.25 6.10 17.15
C GLN A 133 -12.33 6.65 16.20
N ASP A 134 -12.03 6.77 14.92
CA ASP A 134 -12.98 7.18 13.88
C ASP A 134 -13.28 6.01 12.95
N SER A 135 -14.30 5.23 13.31
CA SER A 135 -14.69 4.04 12.55
C SER A 135 -15.10 4.35 11.10
N VAL A 136 -15.61 5.56 10.83
CA VAL A 136 -15.99 5.96 9.47
C VAL A 136 -14.74 6.21 8.64
N ALA A 137 -13.79 6.98 9.18
CA ALA A 137 -12.50 7.20 8.51
C ALA A 137 -11.73 5.89 8.31
N LEU A 138 -11.72 5.00 9.32
CA LEU A 138 -11.09 3.69 9.20
C LEU A 138 -11.66 2.88 8.03
N VAL A 139 -13.00 2.78 7.93
CA VAL A 139 -13.66 2.04 6.85
C VAL A 139 -13.36 2.67 5.48
N ILE A 140 -13.44 4.00 5.36
CA ILE A 140 -13.13 4.68 4.09
C ILE A 140 -11.67 4.41 3.69
N MET A 141 -10.75 4.48 4.66
CA MET A 141 -9.33 4.24 4.42
C MET A 141 -9.08 2.80 3.97
N THR A 142 -9.53 1.80 4.73
CA THR A 142 -9.13 0.40 4.51
C THR A 142 -9.96 -0.32 3.45
N VAL A 143 -11.20 0.11 3.19
CA VAL A 143 -12.12 -0.56 2.24
C VAL A 143 -12.14 0.15 0.88
N ILE A 144 -11.82 1.44 0.83
CA ILE A 144 -11.90 2.23 -0.41
C ILE A 144 -10.54 2.73 -0.84
N LEU A 145 -9.90 3.59 -0.04
CA LEU A 145 -8.69 4.28 -0.46
C LEU A 145 -7.50 3.32 -0.61
N ALA A 146 -7.28 2.47 0.39
CA ALA A 146 -6.17 1.53 0.38
C ALA A 146 -6.26 0.53 -0.78
N PRO A 147 -7.36 -0.21 -0.99
CA PRO A 147 -7.45 -1.13 -2.12
C PRO A 147 -7.24 -0.46 -3.48
N ILE A 148 -7.74 0.77 -3.68
CA ILE A 148 -7.57 1.49 -4.96
C ILE A 148 -6.11 1.91 -5.15
N LEU A 149 -5.50 2.55 -4.15
CA LEU A 149 -4.15 3.11 -4.28
C LEU A 149 -3.07 2.03 -4.26
N GLU A 150 -3.27 0.96 -3.47
CA GLU A 150 -2.39 -0.21 -3.45
C GLU A 150 -2.48 -0.99 -4.75
N GLU A 151 -3.67 -1.19 -5.33
CA GLU A 151 -3.82 -1.85 -6.62
C GLU A 151 -3.10 -1.07 -7.74
N ILE A 152 -3.20 0.26 -7.72
CA ILE A 152 -2.46 1.15 -8.63
C ILE A 152 -0.95 0.96 -8.47
N LEU A 153 -0.45 1.00 -7.24
CA LEU A 153 0.99 0.99 -6.96
C LEU A 153 1.62 -0.40 -7.17
N PHE A 154 1.03 -1.44 -6.58
CA PHE A 154 1.62 -2.78 -6.58
C PHE A 154 1.28 -3.58 -7.85
N ARG A 155 0.04 -3.55 -8.33
CA ARG A 155 -0.30 -4.28 -9.57
C ARG A 155 -0.09 -3.42 -10.81
N GLY A 156 -0.56 -2.18 -10.73
CA GLY A 156 -0.58 -1.24 -11.84
C GLY A 156 0.80 -0.73 -12.23
N ILE A 157 1.70 -0.49 -11.27
CA ILE A 157 3.07 0.01 -11.48
C ILE A 157 4.10 -1.12 -11.30
N LEU A 158 4.21 -1.70 -10.11
CA LEU A 158 5.30 -2.62 -9.78
C LEU A 158 5.20 -3.95 -10.56
N MET A 159 4.12 -4.70 -10.40
CA MET A 159 3.95 -6.02 -11.04
C MET A 159 3.94 -5.91 -12.57
N LYS A 160 3.22 -4.93 -13.13
CA LYS A 160 3.21 -4.68 -14.57
C LYS A 160 4.60 -4.32 -15.09
N GLY A 161 5.36 -3.50 -14.35
CA GLY A 161 6.74 -3.18 -14.69
C GLY A 161 7.70 -4.38 -14.62
N LEU A 162 7.49 -5.31 -13.68
CA LEU A 162 8.22 -6.59 -13.62
C LEU A 162 7.90 -7.45 -14.85
N ILE A 163 6.62 -7.58 -15.22
CA ILE A 163 6.20 -8.33 -16.43
C ILE A 163 6.82 -7.71 -17.70
N ASN A 164 6.84 -6.38 -17.80
CA ASN A 164 7.49 -5.68 -18.91
C ASN A 164 9.02 -5.85 -18.94
N ASN A 165 9.63 -6.28 -17.84
CA ASN A 165 11.03 -6.70 -17.77
C ASN A 165 11.24 -8.17 -18.15
N ASP A 166 10.24 -8.80 -18.77
CA ASP A 166 10.27 -10.21 -19.16
C ASP A 166 10.37 -11.17 -17.94
N VAL A 167 9.98 -10.71 -16.74
CA VAL A 167 9.83 -11.56 -15.56
C VAL A 167 8.60 -12.45 -15.73
N ASP A 168 8.75 -13.74 -15.44
CA ASP A 168 7.63 -14.70 -15.45
C ASP A 168 6.44 -14.19 -14.61
N PRO A 169 5.19 -14.26 -15.10
CA PRO A 169 4.04 -13.71 -14.39
C PRO A 169 3.84 -14.24 -12.97
N LYS A 170 4.15 -15.53 -12.70
CA LYS A 170 4.02 -16.09 -11.35
C LYS A 170 5.10 -15.50 -10.43
N LEU A 171 6.32 -15.38 -10.94
CA LEU A 171 7.40 -14.73 -10.19
C LEU A 171 7.10 -13.24 -9.95
N ALA A 172 6.52 -12.53 -10.93
CA ALA A 172 6.13 -11.13 -10.76
C ALA A 172 5.07 -10.96 -9.66
N ILE A 173 4.09 -11.88 -9.56
CA ILE A 173 3.11 -11.90 -8.46
C ILE A 173 3.81 -12.10 -7.12
N VAL A 174 4.67 -13.10 -6.99
CA VAL A 174 5.37 -13.40 -5.73
C VAL A 174 6.26 -12.24 -5.29
N LEU A 175 7.01 -11.64 -6.23
CA LEU A 175 7.87 -10.50 -5.92
C LEU A 175 7.07 -9.25 -5.55
N ALA A 176 5.98 -8.95 -6.27
CA ALA A 176 5.13 -7.82 -5.95
C ALA A 176 4.45 -8.00 -4.57
N ALA A 177 3.93 -9.20 -4.28
CA ALA A 177 3.36 -9.54 -2.99
C ALA A 177 4.38 -9.44 -1.85
N PHE A 178 5.61 -9.92 -2.07
CA PHE A 178 6.68 -9.83 -1.08
C PHE A 178 7.04 -8.37 -0.78
N ILE A 179 7.21 -7.55 -1.82
CA ILE A 179 7.47 -6.12 -1.66
C ILE A 179 6.29 -5.44 -0.95
N PHE A 180 5.05 -5.80 -1.29
CA PHE A 180 3.85 -5.30 -0.62
C PHE A 180 3.85 -5.62 0.89
N GLY A 181 4.27 -6.82 1.29
CA GLY A 181 4.52 -7.14 2.69
C GLY A 181 5.61 -6.28 3.33
N VAL A 182 6.78 -6.18 2.68
CA VAL A 182 7.96 -5.50 3.24
C VAL A 182 7.70 -4.01 3.52
N VAL A 183 6.97 -3.32 2.65
CA VAL A 183 6.73 -1.87 2.79
C VAL A 183 5.85 -1.49 3.99
N HIS A 184 5.23 -2.45 4.67
CA HIS A 184 4.50 -2.19 5.92
C HIS A 184 5.43 -2.03 7.13
N PHE A 185 6.71 -2.40 7.01
CA PHE A 185 7.73 -2.22 8.04
C PHE A 185 7.40 -2.81 9.42
N ASN A 186 6.49 -3.79 9.49
CA ASN A 186 6.25 -4.55 10.71
C ASN A 186 5.89 -6.02 10.41
N PRO A 187 6.28 -6.96 11.28
CA PRO A 187 6.08 -8.40 11.03
C PRO A 187 4.61 -8.83 10.94
N TRP A 188 3.73 -8.26 11.75
CA TRP A 188 2.32 -8.67 11.81
C TRP A 188 1.53 -8.30 10.55
N GLN A 189 1.80 -7.13 9.97
CA GLN A 189 1.23 -6.73 8.69
C GLN A 189 1.96 -7.38 7.50
N PHE A 190 3.27 -7.65 7.60
CA PHE A 190 4.03 -8.28 6.52
C PHE A 190 3.37 -9.58 6.05
N LEU A 191 3.03 -10.49 6.96
CA LEU A 191 2.44 -11.79 6.61
C LEU A 191 1.07 -11.63 5.95
N GLY A 192 0.21 -10.78 6.53
CA GLY A 192 -1.12 -10.53 5.98
C GLY A 192 -1.07 -9.92 4.59
N ALA A 193 -0.26 -8.85 4.42
CA ALA A 193 -0.09 -8.19 3.14
C ALA A 193 0.55 -9.12 2.10
N PHE A 194 1.57 -9.90 2.45
CA PHE A 194 2.17 -10.88 1.54
C PHE A 194 1.15 -11.92 1.06
N LEU A 195 0.42 -12.56 1.97
CA LEU A 195 -0.53 -13.62 1.61
C LEU A 195 -1.71 -13.08 0.80
N LEU A 196 -2.24 -11.91 1.14
CA LEU A 196 -3.29 -11.27 0.35
C LEU A 196 -2.78 -10.79 -1.00
N GLY A 197 -1.53 -10.34 -1.10
CA GLY A 197 -0.90 -9.94 -2.36
C GLY A 197 -0.67 -11.10 -3.35
N LEU A 198 -0.68 -12.35 -2.89
CA LEU A 198 -0.59 -13.53 -3.75
C LEU A 198 -1.91 -13.86 -4.48
N VAL A 199 -3.04 -13.32 -3.99
CA VAL A 199 -4.39 -13.52 -4.55
C VAL A 199 -4.73 -12.40 -5.52
#